data_AF-A0A3D0XAV7-F1
#
_entry.id   AF-A0A3D0XAV7-F1
#
_cell.length_a   1.000
_cell.length_b   1.000
_cell.length_c   1.000
_cell.angle_alpha   90.00
_cell.angle_beta   90.00
_cell.angle_gamma   90.00
#
_symmetry.space_group_name_H-M   'P 1'
#
loop_
_entity.id
_entity.type
_entity.pdbx_description
1 polymer ?
#
loop_
_entity_poly.entity_id
_entity_poly.type
_entity_poly.pdbx_seq_one_letter_code
_entity_poly.pdbx_strand_id
1 'polypeptide(L)' 'MKAPIYYQSDCNLSLLDGKKIAIIGYGSQGHAHALNLKDSGCDVIIGLYKGSKS' A
#
# COMPACT_ATOMS: atom_id res chain seq x y z
N MET A 1 -20.82 -0.84 22.94
CA MET A 1 -19.39 -1.22 22.81
C MET A 1 -18.70 -0.23 21.89
N LYS A 2 -17.47 0.17 22.21
CA LYS A 2 -16.68 1.13 21.41
C LYS A 2 -15.68 0.35 20.54
N ALA A 3 -15.51 0.73 19.29
CA ALA A 3 -14.49 0.10 18.44
C ALA A 3 -13.08 0.45 18.95
N PRO A 4 -12.12 -0.49 18.93
CA PRO A 4 -10.73 -0.19 19.28
C PRO A 4 -10.13 0.80 18.29
N ILE A 5 -9.26 1.68 18.79
CA ILE A 5 -8.44 2.59 17.97
C ILE A 5 -7.02 2.04 17.99
N TYR A 6 -6.45 1.83 16.81
CA TYR A 6 -5.10 1.29 16.63
C TYR A 6 -4.12 2.40 16.27
N TYR A 7 -2.90 2.29 16.79
CA TYR A 7 -1.79 3.19 16.54
C TYR A 7 -0.58 2.41 16.03
N GLN A 8 0.51 3.12 15.73
CA GLN A 8 1.74 2.52 15.21
C GLN A 8 2.27 1.39 16.10
N SER A 9 2.14 1.50 17.42
CA SER A 9 2.58 0.47 18.38
C SER A 9 1.81 -0.85 18.28
N ASP A 10 0.61 -0.82 17.70
CA ASP A 10 -0.26 -1.98 17.52
C ASP A 10 -0.03 -2.66 16.16
N CYS A 11 0.81 -2.07 15.30
CA CYS A 11 1.07 -2.50 13.93
C CYS A 11 2.46 -3.15 13.81
N ASN A 12 2.58 -4.19 12.97
CA ASN A 12 3.86 -4.80 12.64
C ASN A 12 4.09 -4.80 11.11
N LEU A 13 4.95 -3.90 10.65
CA LEU A 13 5.28 -3.78 9.22
C LEU A 13 6.14 -4.94 8.70
N SER A 14 6.86 -5.65 9.59
CA SER A 14 7.73 -6.77 9.22
C SER A 14 6.96 -7.94 8.59
N LEU A 15 5.63 -7.98 8.77
CA LEU A 15 4.76 -8.95 8.11
C LEU A 15 4.76 -8.81 6.59
N LEU A 16 5.19 -7.66 6.06
CA LEU A 16 5.31 -7.39 4.63
C LEU A 16 6.73 -7.60 4.09
N ASP A 17 7.69 -7.95 4.94
CA ASP A 17 9.09 -8.12 4.53
C ASP A 17 9.24 -9.20 3.46
N GLY A 18 10.01 -8.88 2.41
CA GLY A 18 10.24 -9.77 1.26
C GLY A 18 9.01 -10.02 0.38
N LYS A 19 7.85 -9.40 0.68
CA LYS A 19 6.65 -9.52 -0.17
C LYS A 19 6.66 -8.44 -1.25
N LYS A 20 6.28 -8.84 -2.46
CA LYS A 20 5.93 -7.91 -3.54
C LYS A 20 4.46 -7.55 -3.44
N ILE A 21 4.15 -6.26 -3.32
CA ILE A 21 2.80 -5.72 -3.16
C ILE A 21 2.33 -5.17 -4.50
N ALA A 22 1.23 -5.71 -5.03
CA ALA A 22 0.61 -5.22 -6.25
C ALA A 22 -0.56 -4.28 -5.91
N ILE A 23 -0.45 -3.02 -6.33
CA ILE A 23 -1.54 -2.04 -6.28
C ILE A 23 -2.25 -2.04 -7.64
N ILE A 24 -3.54 -2.38 -7.67
CA ILE A 24 -4.32 -2.43 -8.91
C ILE A 24 -5.07 -1.11 -9.10
N GLY A 25 -4.74 -0.39 -10.17
CA GLY A 25 -5.24 0.95 -10.43
C GLY A 25 -4.38 2.04 -9.79
N TYR A 26 -4.25 3.18 -10.47
CA TYR A 26 -3.40 4.30 -10.07
C TYR A 26 -4.13 5.65 -10.13
N GLY A 27 -5.39 5.65 -9.70
CA GLY A 27 -6.14 6.86 -9.36
C GLY A 27 -5.69 7.45 -8.02
N SER A 28 -6.51 8.31 -7.40
CA SER A 28 -6.13 8.99 -6.15
C SER A 28 -5.68 8.05 -5.02
N GLN A 29 -6.45 6.99 -4.75
CA GLN A 29 -6.13 6.02 -3.69
C GLN A 29 -4.96 5.11 -4.05
N GLY A 30 -4.87 4.65 -5.31
CA GLY A 30 -3.78 3.81 -5.78
C GLY A 30 -2.44 4.55 -5.73
N HIS A 31 -2.44 5.81 -6.18
CA HIS A 31 -1.29 6.71 -6.09
C HIS A 31 -0.85 6.93 -4.63
N ALA A 32 -1.77 7.31 -3.75
CA ALA A 32 -1.47 7.57 -2.34
C ALA A 32 -0.94 6.32 -1.62
N HIS A 33 -1.59 5.16 -1.77
CA HIS A 33 -1.14 3.92 -1.13
C HIS A 33 0.21 3.47 -1.68
N ALA A 34 0.43 3.52 -3.00
CA ALA A 34 1.68 3.07 -3.59
C ALA A 34 2.87 3.92 -3.12
N LEU A 35 2.73 5.24 -3.09
CA LEU A 35 3.80 6.13 -2.61
C LEU A 35 4.05 5.95 -1.11
N ASN A 36 3.00 5.93 -0.28
CA ASN A 36 3.18 5.76 1.16
C ASN A 36 3.82 4.41 1.52
N LEU A 37 3.44 3.31 0.84
CA LEU A 37 4.05 1.99 1.05
C LEU A 37 5.50 1.95 0.56
N LYS A 38 5.79 2.57 -0.59
CA LYS A 38 7.15 2.67 -1.11
C LYS A 38 8.06 3.46 -0.17
N ASP A 39 7.58 4.59 0.34
CA ASP A 39 8.32 5.44 1.30
C ASP A 39 8.47 4.74 2.66
N SER A 40 7.56 3.82 2.99
CA SER A 40 7.67 2.92 4.16
C SER A 40 8.62 1.74 3.93
N GLY A 41 9.28 1.65 2.77
CA GLY A 41 10.28 0.62 2.47
C GLY A 41 9.75 -0.67 1.84
N CYS A 42 8.48 -0.72 1.43
CA CYS A 42 7.89 -1.91 0.81
C CYS A 42 8.22 -2.03 -0.70
N ASP A 43 8.30 -3.26 -1.23
CA ASP A 43 8.44 -3.54 -2.67
C ASP A 43 7.06 -3.47 -3.36
N VAL A 44 6.77 -2.33 -3.99
CA VAL A 44 5.47 -2.05 -4.62
C VAL A 44 5.58 -2.09 -6.14
N ILE A 45 4.62 -2.76 -6.78
CA ILE A 45 4.37 -2.70 -8.22
C ILE A 45 2.94 -2.21 -8.49
N ILE A 46 2.72 -1.59 -9.65
CA ILE A 46 1.41 -1.06 -10.04
C ILE A 46 0.87 -1.89 -11.22
N GLY A 47 -0.34 -2.42 -11.07
CA GLY A 47 -1.08 -3.11 -12.11
C GLY A 47 -2.10 -2.20 -12.77
N LEU A 48 -1.95 -1.96 -14.08
CA LEU A 48 -2.87 -1.16 -14.89
C LEU A 48 -3.33 -1.96 -16.11
N TYR A 49 -4.49 -1.59 -16.65
CA TYR A 49 -4.92 -2.11 -17.94
C TYR A 49 -4.05 -1.55 -19.06
N LYS A 50 -3.91 -2.31 -20.16
CA LYS A 50 -3.12 -1.89 -21.32
C LYS A 50 -3.68 -0.62 -21.94
N GLY A 51 -2.84 0.40 -22.10
CA GLY A 51 -3.25 1.71 -22.63
C GLY A 51 -3.75 2.71 -21.58
N SER A 52 -3.59 2.39 -20.29
CA SER A 52 -3.81 3.34 -19.21
C SER A 52 -2.98 4.62 -19.40
N LYS A 53 -3.58 5.77 -19.05
CA LYS A 53 -2.94 7.09 -19.03
C LYS A 53 -2.28 7.44 -17.68
N SER A 54 -2.57 6.64 -16.66
CA SER A 54 -1.91 6.71 -15.35
C SER A 54 -0.53 6.10 -15.38
#